data_AF-A0A843LW27-F1
#
_entry.id   AF-A0A843LW27-F1
#
_cell.length_a   1.000
_cell.length_b   1.000
_cell.length_c   1.000
_cell.angle_alpha   90.00
_cell.angle_beta   90.00
_cell.angle_gamma   90.00
#
_symmetry.space_group_name_H-M   'P 1'
#
loop_
_entity.id
_entity.type
_entity.pdbx_description
1 polymer ?
#
loop_
_entity_poly.entity_id
_entity_poly.type
_entity_poly.pdbx_seq_one_letter_code
_entity_poly.pdbx_strand_id
1 'polypeptide(L)'
;MNGCWDGPIPEPQIRTIEDMRDVLADPGCTSDQPLYFMYRDLARSESDREWLRQHHIRYDITVIPARVICGEYVKTKGHYHPRNPAGEHYPEIYEVLKGRGHYLLQTYPADDVVM
;
A
#
# COMPACT_ATOMS: atom_id res chain seq x y z
N MET A 1 0.91 5.20 -12.47
CA MET A 1 0.95 6.67 -12.36
C MET A 1 0.48 7.34 -13.63
N ASN A 2 1.08 7.06 -14.79
CA ASN A 2 0.63 7.64 -16.07
C ASN A 2 -0.88 7.41 -16.32
N GLY A 3 -1.64 8.50 -16.39
CA GLY A 3 -3.09 8.50 -16.62
C GLY A 3 -3.96 8.24 -15.38
N CYS A 4 -3.38 7.98 -14.21
CA CYS A 4 -4.12 7.77 -12.96
C CYS A 4 -3.95 8.92 -11.95
N TRP A 5 -2.95 9.78 -12.15
CA TRP A 5 -2.63 10.91 -11.29
C TRP A 5 -2.11 12.06 -12.14
N ASP A 6 -2.59 13.26 -11.84
CA ASP A 6 -2.32 14.50 -12.57
C ASP A 6 -1.54 15.53 -11.73
N GLY A 7 -1.23 15.23 -10.47
CA GLY A 7 -0.43 16.08 -9.59
C GLY A 7 1.08 15.76 -9.63
N PRO A 8 1.88 16.44 -8.78
CA PRO A 8 3.29 16.13 -8.58
C PRO A 8 3.50 14.67 -8.16
N ILE A 9 4.59 14.06 -8.63
CA ILE A 9 4.95 12.67 -8.32
C ILE A 9 6.30 12.67 -7.57
N PRO A 10 6.35 12.28 -6.30
CA PRO A 10 7.60 12.14 -5.56
C PRO A 10 8.35 10.87 -5.97
N GLU A 11 9.61 10.76 -5.56
CA GLU A 11 10.33 9.49 -5.64
C GLU A 11 9.60 8.40 -4.83
N PRO A 12 9.35 7.21 -5.41
CA PRO A 12 8.63 6.17 -4.72
C PRO A 12 9.48 5.49 -3.65
N GLN A 13 8.84 5.07 -2.58
CA GLN A 13 9.39 4.03 -1.72
C GLN A 13 9.19 2.68 -2.40
N ILE A 14 10.28 1.94 -2.58
CA ILE A 14 10.30 0.67 -3.30
C ILE A 14 10.34 -0.48 -2.31
N ARG A 15 9.55 -1.52 -2.58
CA ARG A 15 9.55 -2.77 -1.81
C ARG A 15 10.18 -3.88 -2.61
N THR A 16 11.22 -4.46 -2.06
CA THR A 16 12.03 -5.52 -2.66
C THR A 16 11.58 -6.90 -2.17
N ILE A 17 12.16 -7.96 -2.75
CA ILE A 17 11.95 -9.33 -2.27
C ILE A 17 12.43 -9.50 -0.82
N GLU A 18 13.52 -8.85 -0.43
CA GLU A 18 14.04 -8.93 0.94
C GLU A 18 13.14 -8.23 1.95
N ASP A 19 12.54 -7.09 1.59
CA ASP A 19 11.56 -6.40 2.46
C ASP A 19 10.33 -7.27 2.78
N MET A 20 10.03 -8.20 1.89
CA MET A 20 8.84 -9.05 1.90
C MET A 20 9.12 -10.45 2.44
N ARG A 21 10.38 -10.79 2.75
CA ARG A 21 10.85 -12.15 3.11
C ARG A 21 9.95 -12.87 4.10
N ASP A 22 9.58 -12.21 5.20
CA ASP A 22 8.80 -12.79 6.30
C ASP A 22 7.33 -13.08 5.95
N VAL A 23 6.85 -12.58 4.82
CA VAL A 23 5.46 -12.73 4.37
C VAL A 23 5.33 -13.45 3.04
N LEU A 24 6.44 -13.95 2.47
CA LEU A 24 6.39 -14.77 1.25
C LEU A 24 5.88 -16.17 1.56
N ALA A 25 5.07 -16.73 0.66
CA ALA A 25 4.66 -18.13 0.76
C ALA A 25 5.86 -19.09 0.65
N ASP A 26 6.83 -18.75 -0.18
CA ASP A 26 8.14 -19.40 -0.28
C ASP A 26 9.25 -18.46 0.19
N PRO A 27 9.80 -18.64 1.41
CA PRO A 27 10.90 -17.83 1.93
C PRO A 27 12.18 -17.92 1.11
N GLY A 28 12.36 -18.96 0.28
CA GLY A 28 13.50 -19.12 -0.63
C GLY A 28 13.35 -18.37 -1.96
N CYS A 29 12.19 -17.76 -2.21
CA CYS A 29 11.90 -17.06 -3.45
C CYS A 29 12.88 -15.90 -3.71
N THR A 30 13.40 -15.79 -4.93
CA THR A 30 14.29 -14.68 -5.31
C THR A 30 13.65 -13.83 -6.40
N SER A 31 13.95 -12.54 -6.38
CA SER A 31 13.60 -11.62 -7.47
C SER A 31 14.59 -10.47 -7.49
N ASP A 32 15.05 -10.13 -8.68
CA ASP A 32 15.87 -8.95 -8.98
C ASP A 32 15.02 -7.70 -9.27
N GLN A 33 13.69 -7.86 -9.35
CA GLN A 33 12.76 -6.79 -9.65
C GLN A 33 12.06 -6.28 -8.39
N PRO A 34 11.78 -4.97 -8.29
CA PRO A 34 10.87 -4.44 -7.30
C PRO A 34 9.52 -5.15 -7.26
N LEU A 35 9.01 -5.41 -6.07
CA LEU A 35 7.69 -6.01 -5.87
C LEU A 35 6.60 -4.96 -5.96
N TYR A 36 6.69 -3.83 -5.27
CA TYR A 36 5.72 -2.74 -5.44
C TYR A 36 6.31 -1.39 -5.07
N PHE A 37 5.61 -0.33 -5.47
CA PHE A 37 6.02 1.06 -5.31
C PHE A 37 4.96 1.82 -4.54
N MET A 38 5.37 2.65 -3.58
CA MET A 38 4.48 3.52 -2.80
C MET A 38 4.86 4.97 -3.02
N TYR A 39 3.91 5.76 -3.51
CA TYR A 39 4.00 7.21 -3.64
C TYR A 39 3.18 7.81 -2.51
N ARG A 40 3.86 8.40 -1.52
CA ARG A 40 3.22 8.85 -0.27
C ARG A 40 3.03 10.36 -0.22
N ASP A 41 2.10 10.80 0.62
CA ASP A 41 1.84 12.23 0.89
C ASP A 41 1.59 13.04 -0.39
N LEU A 42 0.76 12.46 -1.27
CA LEU A 42 0.37 13.04 -2.54
C LEU A 42 -0.69 14.12 -2.33
N ALA A 43 -0.52 15.23 -3.03
CA ALA A 43 -1.50 16.31 -3.11
C ALA A 43 -1.44 16.91 -4.52
N ARG A 44 -2.57 17.32 -5.09
CA ARG A 44 -2.61 17.91 -6.44
C ARG A 44 -2.03 19.32 -6.48
N SER A 45 -2.13 20.04 -5.37
CA SER A 45 -1.61 21.39 -5.17
C SER A 45 -1.12 21.56 -3.73
N GLU A 46 -0.38 22.63 -3.46
CA GLU A 46 0.01 22.97 -2.08
C GLU A 46 -1.19 23.32 -1.20
N SER A 47 -2.24 23.95 -1.75
CA SER A 47 -3.49 24.17 -1.03
C SER A 47 -4.19 22.85 -0.65
N ASP A 48 -4.18 21.85 -1.53
CA ASP A 48 -4.72 20.52 -1.19
C ASP A 48 -3.86 19.84 -0.12
N ARG A 49 -2.54 20.01 -0.18
CA ARG A 49 -1.61 19.48 0.83
C ARG A 49 -1.90 20.07 2.21
N GLU A 50 -2.07 21.40 2.29
CA GLU A 50 -2.43 22.08 3.52
C GLU A 50 -3.78 21.60 4.06
N TRP A 51 -4.78 21.49 3.19
CA TRP A 51 -6.11 21.01 3.57
C TRP A 51 -6.06 19.58 4.13
N LEU A 52 -5.37 18.66 3.46
CA LEU A 52 -5.17 17.28 3.92
C LEU A 52 -4.51 17.23 5.29
N ARG A 53 -3.46 18.04 5.51
CA ARG A 53 -2.74 18.10 6.79
C ARG A 53 -3.61 18.66 7.92
N GLN A 54 -4.38 19.71 7.66
CA GLN A 54 -5.32 20.29 8.64
C GLN A 54 -6.38 19.29 9.10
N HIS A 55 -6.75 18.33 8.24
CA HIS A 55 -7.74 17.30 8.54
C HIS A 55 -7.12 15.95 8.95
N HIS A 56 -5.80 15.88 9.12
CA HIS A 56 -5.07 14.65 9.43
C HIS A 56 -5.33 13.50 8.42
N ILE A 57 -5.49 13.85 7.15
CA ILE A 57 -5.68 12.90 6.04
C ILE A 57 -4.36 12.77 5.28
N ARG A 58 -4.01 11.54 4.89
CA ARG A 58 -2.91 11.27 3.97
C ARG A 58 -3.45 10.52 2.75
N TYR A 59 -3.02 10.94 1.57
CA TYR A 59 -3.33 10.26 0.32
C TYR A 59 -2.05 9.64 -0.25
N ASP A 60 -2.08 8.32 -0.45
CA ASP A 60 -0.97 7.53 -0.99
C ASP A 60 -1.45 6.78 -2.24
N ILE A 61 -0.57 6.58 -3.23
CA ILE A 61 -0.82 5.68 -4.36
C ILE A 61 0.18 4.54 -4.30
N THR A 62 -0.34 3.30 -4.32
CA THR A 62 0.48 2.09 -4.43
C THR A 62 0.35 1.49 -5.83
N VAL A 63 1.49 1.19 -6.46
CA VAL A 63 1.54 0.49 -7.74
C VAL A 63 2.03 -0.94 -7.51
N ILE A 64 1.13 -1.90 -7.73
CA ILE A 64 1.40 -3.33 -7.59
C ILE A 64 1.39 -3.95 -9.00
N PRO A 65 2.53 -4.46 -9.50
CA PRO A 65 2.61 -5.13 -10.78
C PRO A 65 1.76 -6.41 -10.79
N ALA A 66 1.03 -6.64 -11.89
CA ALA A 66 0.30 -7.87 -12.12
C ALA A 66 1.27 -9.02 -12.48
N ARG A 67 1.88 -9.61 -11.45
CA ARG A 67 2.92 -10.64 -11.56
C ARG A 67 2.68 -11.75 -10.55
N VAL A 68 3.09 -12.96 -10.92
CA VAL A 68 3.27 -14.10 -10.02
C VAL A 68 4.76 -14.32 -9.80
N ILE A 69 5.18 -14.50 -8.55
CA ILE A 69 6.53 -14.91 -8.16
C ILE A 69 6.42 -16.17 -7.32
N CYS A 70 7.22 -17.20 -7.66
CA CYS A 70 7.32 -18.43 -6.86
C CYS A 70 5.96 -19.05 -6.46
N GLY A 71 4.95 -18.95 -7.34
CA GLY A 71 3.61 -19.50 -7.12
C GLY A 71 2.60 -18.59 -6.41
N GLU A 72 2.97 -17.37 -5.98
CA GLU A 72 2.04 -16.41 -5.39
C GLU A 72 1.99 -15.07 -6.15
N TYR A 73 0.85 -14.38 -6.09
CA TYR A 73 0.75 -13.02 -6.62
C TYR A 73 1.60 -12.05 -5.81
N VAL A 74 2.20 -11.08 -6.49
CA VAL A 74 2.83 -9.94 -5.81
C VAL A 74 1.79 -9.24 -4.95
N LYS A 75 2.12 -9.05 -3.67
CA LYS A 75 1.24 -8.48 -2.64
C LYS A 75 1.97 -7.40 -1.83
N THR A 76 1.20 -6.56 -1.15
CA THR A 76 1.73 -5.64 -0.13
C THR A 76 2.11 -6.39 1.13
N LYS A 77 3.01 -5.83 1.96
CA LYS A 77 3.47 -6.48 3.21
C LYS A 77 2.33 -6.74 4.21
N GLY A 78 1.30 -5.90 4.18
CA GLY A 78 0.24 -5.87 5.19
C GLY A 78 0.70 -5.21 6.49
N HIS A 79 -0.23 -4.63 7.23
CA HIS A 79 0.02 -4.05 8.56
C HIS A 79 -1.30 -3.76 9.28
N TYR A 80 -1.25 -3.68 10.61
CA TYR A 80 -2.30 -3.07 11.41
C TYR A 80 -2.03 -1.58 11.56
N HIS A 81 -3.07 -0.76 11.50
CA HIS A 81 -2.92 0.68 11.71
C HIS A 81 -2.56 1.00 13.17
N PRO A 82 -1.82 2.08 13.44
CA PRO A 82 -1.65 2.55 14.80
C PRO A 82 -2.98 3.03 15.39
N ARG A 83 -3.04 3.10 16.73
CA ARG A 83 -4.17 3.73 17.43
C ARG A 83 -4.06 5.25 17.36
N ASN A 84 -5.20 5.91 17.18
CA ASN A 84 -5.37 7.35 17.23
C ASN A 84 -5.48 7.83 18.70
N PRO A 85 -5.54 9.15 18.98
CA PRO A 85 -5.67 9.67 20.35
C PRO A 85 -6.92 9.22 21.12
N ALA A 86 -7.96 8.76 20.41
CA ALA A 86 -9.17 8.19 21.03
C ALA A 86 -9.03 6.69 21.35
N GLY A 87 -7.89 6.08 21.02
CA GLY A 87 -7.64 4.66 21.23
C GLY A 87 -8.12 3.76 20.08
N GLU A 88 -8.70 4.31 19.03
CA GLU A 88 -9.22 3.56 17.87
C GLU A 88 -8.16 3.42 16.76
N HIS A 89 -8.19 2.35 15.98
CA HIS A 89 -7.31 2.23 14.81
C HIS A 89 -7.72 3.23 13.73
N TYR A 90 -6.76 3.90 13.09
CA TYR A 90 -7.08 4.79 11.96
C TYR A 90 -7.78 3.99 10.85
N PRO A 91 -8.91 4.46 10.30
CA PRO A 91 -9.50 3.83 9.13
C PRO A 91 -8.73 4.22 7.86
N GLU A 92 -8.90 3.45 6.79
CA GLU A 92 -8.36 3.74 5.48
C GLU A 92 -9.41 3.44 4.41
N ILE A 93 -9.44 4.26 3.35
CA ILE A 93 -10.34 4.09 2.21
C ILE A 93 -9.47 3.81 0.99
N TYR A 94 -9.79 2.73 0.28
CA TYR A 94 -9.09 2.33 -0.92
C TYR A 94 -9.93 2.58 -2.18
N GLU A 95 -9.28 3.07 -3.22
CA GLU A 95 -9.83 3.18 -4.58
C GLU A 95 -8.92 2.45 -5.57
N VAL A 96 -9.52 1.69 -6.49
CA VAL A 96 -8.78 1.06 -7.60
C VAL A 96 -8.77 2.02 -8.79
N LEU A 97 -7.70 2.79 -8.91
CA LEU A 97 -7.53 3.74 -10.03
C LEU A 97 -7.34 3.05 -11.39
N LYS A 98 -6.76 1.84 -11.40
CA LYS A 98 -6.54 1.04 -12.62
C LYS A 98 -6.33 -0.43 -12.29
N GLY A 99 -6.94 -1.31 -13.09
CA GLY A 99 -6.77 -2.75 -12.99
C GLY A 99 -7.77 -3.40 -12.04
N ARG A 100 -7.35 -4.52 -11.42
CA ARG A 100 -8.14 -5.25 -10.43
C ARG A 100 -7.20 -5.79 -9.36
N GLY A 101 -7.60 -5.69 -8.10
CA GLY A 101 -6.90 -6.26 -6.96
C GLY A 101 -7.87 -6.97 -6.02
N HIS A 102 -7.32 -7.76 -5.11
CA HIS A 102 -8.03 -8.35 -3.98
C HIS A 102 -7.54 -7.69 -2.70
N TYR A 103 -8.45 -7.45 -1.76
CA TYR A 103 -8.11 -6.91 -0.44
C TYR A 103 -8.30 -8.03 0.57
N LEU A 104 -7.22 -8.49 1.17
CA LEU A 104 -7.26 -9.45 2.27
C LEU A 104 -7.22 -8.67 3.58
N LEU A 105 -8.32 -8.72 4.35
CA LEU A 105 -8.41 -8.12 5.68
C LEU A 105 -8.36 -9.23 6.73
N GLN A 106 -7.61 -8.99 7.80
CA GLN A 106 -7.44 -9.95 8.88
C GLN A 106 -7.75 -9.27 10.20
N THR A 107 -8.51 -9.92 11.07
CA THR A 107 -8.79 -9.42 12.42
C THR A 107 -7.51 -9.35 13.25
N TYR A 108 -7.55 -8.66 14.39
CA TYR A 108 -6.53 -8.77 15.42
C TYR A 108 -7.13 -9.57 16.59
N PRO A 109 -6.57 -10.73 16.99
CA PRO A 109 -5.16 -11.14 16.85
C PRO A 109 -4.88 -12.18 15.74
N ALA A 110 -5.43 -12.01 14.53
CA ALA A 110 -5.23 -12.90 13.37
C ALA A 110 -5.99 -14.24 13.41
N ASP A 111 -7.18 -14.26 14.01
CA ASP A 111 -8.04 -15.43 14.11
C ASP A 111 -9.07 -15.56 12.99
N ASP A 112 -9.32 -14.49 12.22
CA ASP A 112 -10.28 -14.47 11.12
C ASP A 112 -9.81 -13.61 9.93
N VAL A 113 -10.30 -13.94 8.74
CA VAL A 113 -9.91 -13.34 7.47
C VAL A 113 -11.13 -13.11 6.57
N VAL A 114 -11.21 -11.92 5.98
CA VAL A 114 -12.21 -11.53 4.98
C VAL A 114 -11.50 -11.11 3.69
N MET A 115 -12.03 -11.53 2.55
CA MET A 115 -11.55 -11.16 1.21
C MET A 115 -12.67 -10.62 0.34
#